data_AF-A0A6B3C4P4-F1
#
_entry.id   AF-A0A6B3C4P4-F1
#
_cell.length_a   1.000
_cell.length_b   1.000
_cell.length_c   1.000
_cell.angle_alpha   90.00
_cell.angle_beta   90.00
_cell.angle_gamma   90.00
#
_symmetry.space_group_name_H-M   'P 1'
#
loop_
_entity.id
_entity.type
_entity.pdbx_description
1 polymer ?
#
loop_
_entity_poly.entity_id
_entity_poly.type
_entity_poly.pdbx_seq_one_letter_code
_entity_poly.pdbx_strand_id
1 'polypeptide(L)' 'GQCWDNALAESFFATIKRELLDTRTWLNRAAARTAIFDFVEGWYNLHRLHSSLGYRSPAEYETAPAA' A
#
# COMPACT_ATOMS: atom_id res chain seq x y z
N GLY A 1 9.95 -12.36 -14.33
CA GLY A 1 9.40 -11.78 -13.09
C GLY A 1 9.00 -12.91 -12.18
N GLN A 2 9.35 -12.83 -10.90
CA GLN A 2 8.88 -13.79 -9.90
C GLN A 2 7.38 -13.54 -9.69
N CYS A 3 6.54 -14.56 -9.85
CA CYS A 3 5.08 -14.44 -9.78
C CYS A 3 4.59 -13.73 -8.49
N TRP A 4 5.34 -13.88 -7.40
CA TRP A 4 5.09 -13.24 -6.11
C TRP A 4 5.22 -11.72 -6.13
N ASP A 5 6.18 -11.17 -6.87
CA ASP A 5 6.38 -9.72 -6.98
C ASP A 5 5.19 -9.06 -7.71
N ASN A 6 4.71 -9.72 -8.76
CA ASN A 6 3.52 -9.26 -9.49
C ASN A 6 2.27 -9.36 -8.61
N ALA A 7 2.06 -10.46 -7.89
CA ALA A 7 0.87 -10.64 -7.04
C ALA A 7 0.81 -9.63 -5.89
N LEU A 8 1.96 -9.28 -5.30
CA LEU A 8 2.06 -8.24 -4.27
C LEU A 8 1.76 -6.85 -4.86
N ALA A 9 2.36 -6.52 -6.02
CA ALA A 9 2.08 -5.27 -6.72
C ALA A 9 0.61 -5.15 -7.13
N GLU A 10 0.00 -6.22 -7.66
CA GLU A 10 -1.41 -6.25 -8.04
C GLU A 10 -2.32 -6.03 -6.84
N SER A 11 -2.04 -6.69 -5.70
CA SER A 11 -2.79 -6.51 -4.45
C SER A 11 -2.66 -5.08 -3.90
N PHE A 12 -1.48 -4.49 -4.00
CA PHE A 12 -1.23 -3.09 -3.64
C PHE A 12 -2.05 -2.12 -4.50
N PHE A 13 -1.98 -2.24 -5.83
CA PHE A 13 -2.74 -1.37 -6.74
C PHE A 13 -4.25 -1.58 -6.61
N ALA A 14 -4.72 -2.79 -6.34
CA ALA A 14 -6.12 -3.06 -6.03
C ALA A 14 -6.57 -2.33 -4.75
N THR A 15 -5.72 -2.31 -3.73
CA THR A 15 -5.98 -1.62 -2.46
C THR A 15 -6.09 -0.11 -2.66
N ILE A 16 -5.12 0.51 -3.34
CA ILE A 16 -5.16 1.95 -3.66
C ILE A 16 -6.43 2.30 -4.44
N LYS A 17 -6.77 1.49 -5.46
CA LYS A 17 -7.98 1.73 -6.24
C LYS A 17 -9.22 1.70 -5.36
N ARG A 18 -9.38 0.65 -4.54
CA ARG A 18 -10.59 0.42 -3.76
C ARG A 18 -10.77 1.40 -2.60
N GLU A 19 -9.69 1.75 -1.90
CA GLU A 19 -9.80 2.52 -0.65
C GLU A 19 -9.53 4.02 -0.85
N LEU A 20 -8.78 4.39 -1.88
CA LEU A 20 -8.42 5.79 -2.12
C LEU A 20 -9.06 6.35 -3.40
N LEU A 21 -8.92 5.66 -4.53
CA LEU A 21 -9.32 6.24 -5.81
C LEU A 21 -10.82 6.15 -6.07
N ASP A 22 -11.46 5.06 -5.68
CA ASP A 22 -12.90 4.81 -5.89
C ASP A 22 -13.79 5.54 -4.85
N THR A 23 -13.22 5.93 -3.71
CA THR A 23 -13.97 6.58 -2.62
C THR A 23 -14.31 8.04 -2.88
N ARG A 24 -13.65 8.69 -3.85
CA ARG A 24 -13.89 10.10 -4.19
C ARG A 24 -13.52 10.45 -5.62
N THR A 25 -14.19 11.46 -6.17
CA THR A 25 -13.83 12.06 -7.46
C THR A 25 -12.65 13.02 -7.30
N TRP A 26 -11.70 12.96 -8.23
CA TRP A 26 -10.50 13.78 -8.19
C TRP A 26 -10.59 14.94 -9.17
N LEU A 27 -10.36 16.16 -8.66
CA LEU A 27 -10.42 17.36 -9.47
C LEU A 27 -9.31 17.43 -10.53
N ASN A 28 -8.12 16.93 -10.19
CA ASN A 28 -6.96 16.90 -11.09
C ASN A 28 -5.99 15.78 -10.71
N ARG A 29 -5.10 15.42 -11.65
CA ARG A 29 -4.11 14.35 -11.46
C ARG A 29 -3.09 14.66 -10.37
N ALA A 30 -2.78 15.94 -10.11
CA ALA A 30 -1.81 16.32 -9.09
C ALA A 30 -2.35 16.02 -7.68
N ALA A 31 -3.62 16.34 -7.41
CA ALA A 31 -4.30 16.03 -6.17
C ALA A 31 -4.36 14.50 -5.92
N ALA A 32 -4.69 13.72 -6.96
CA ALA A 32 -4.65 12.26 -6.87
C ALA A 32 -3.24 11.76 -6.53
N ARG A 33 -2.21 12.31 -7.17
CA ARG A 33 -0.81 11.91 -6.92
C ARG A 33 -0.35 12.22 -5.50
N THR A 34 -0.67 13.41 -4.99
CA THR A 34 -0.34 13.79 -3.61
C THR A 34 -1.03 12.87 -2.60
N ALA A 35 -2.30 12.55 -2.81
CA ALA A 35 -3.00 11.67 -1.91
C ALA A 35 -2.58 10.21 -2.01
N ILE A 36 -2.15 9.73 -3.19
CA ILE A 36 -1.52 8.42 -3.32
C ILE A 36 -0.22 8.40 -2.50
N PHE A 37 0.60 9.45 -2.60
CA PHE A 37 1.83 9.55 -1.82
C PHE A 37 1.57 9.52 -0.30
N ASP A 38 0.63 10.35 0.16
CA ASP A 38 0.20 10.39 1.57
C ASP A 38 -0.35 9.03 2.04
N PHE A 39 -1.15 8.36 1.21
CA PHE A 39 -1.67 7.04 1.53
C PHE A 39 -0.56 5.99 1.64
N VAL A 40 0.43 6.02 0.75
CA VAL A 40 1.53 5.05 0.74
C VAL A 40 2.45 5.27 1.95
N GLU A 41 2.93 6.48 2.15
CA GLU A 41 3.92 6.81 3.18
C GLU A 41 3.30 6.94 4.57
N GLY A 42 2.12 7.54 4.67
CA GLY A 42 1.45 7.82 5.95
C GLY A 42 0.64 6.65 6.51
N TRP A 43 0.12 5.79 5.63
CA TRP A 43 -0.78 4.72 6.06
C TRP A 43 -0.35 3.32 5.63
N TYR A 44 -0.06 3.10 4.36
CA TYR A 44 0.22 1.76 3.85
C TYR A 44 1.50 1.18 4.46
N ASN A 45 2.63 1.88 4.33
CA ASN A 45 3.91 1.38 4.84
C ASN A 45 3.94 1.29 6.36
N LEU A 46 3.27 2.22 7.06
CA LEU A 46 3.34 2.35 8.51
C LEU A 46 2.29 1.51 9.26
N HIS A 47 1.07 1.42 8.76
CA HIS A 47 -0.10 0.95 9.52
C HIS A 47 -0.84 -0.23 8.88
N ARG A 48 -0.67 -0.51 7.58
CA ARG A 48 -1.43 -1.57 6.90
C ARG A 48 -0.95 -2.94 7.34
N LEU A 49 -1.80 -3.69 8.04
CA LEU A 49 -1.47 -5.07 8.41
C LEU A 49 -1.65 -6.02 7.22
N HIS A 50 -0.64 -6.85 6.97
CA HIS A 50 -0.70 -7.89 5.95
C HIS A 50 -0.68 -9.28 6.60
N SER A 51 -1.68 -10.12 6.28
CA SER A 51 -1.72 -11.51 6.76
C SER A 51 -0.49 -12.30 6.34
N SER A 52 0.01 -12.06 5.12
CA SER A 52 1.25 -12.67 4.61
C SER A 52 2.52 -12.24 5.37
N LEU A 53 2.47 -11.11 6.09
CA LEU A 53 3.57 -10.63 6.94
C LEU A 53 3.36 -10.97 8.42
N GLY A 54 2.43 -11.87 8.74
CA GLY A 54 2.10 -12.22 10.12
C GLY A 54 1.34 -11.12 10.85
N TYR A 55 0.44 -10.41 10.15
CA TYR A 55 -0.31 -9.26 10.67
C TYR A 55 0.60 -8.13 11.16
N ARG A 56 1.66 -7.85 10.41
CA ARG A 56 2.55 -6.70 10.62
C ARG A 56 2.42 -5.72 9.46
N SER A 57 2.77 -4.46 9.70
CA SER A 57 2.94 -3.49 8.63
C SER A 57 4.25 -3.72 7.87
N PRO A 58 4.37 -3.24 6.62
CA PRO A 58 5.61 -3.33 5.86
C PRO A 58 6.81 -2.77 6.64
N ALA A 59 6.65 -1.59 7.26
CA ALA A 59 7.70 -0.98 8.06
C ALA A 59 8.07 -1.83 9.28
N GLU A 60 7.10 -2.44 9.97
CA GLU A 60 7.37 -3.36 11.09
C GLU A 60 8.04 -4.66 10.63
N TYR A 61 7.69 -5.17 9.44
CA TYR A 61 8.33 -6.34 8.87
C TYR A 61 9.79 -6.06 8.48
N GLU A 62 10.09 -4.89 7.91
CA GLU A 62 11.46 -4.47 7.55
C GLU A 62 12.33 -4.14 8.76
N THR A 63 11.74 -3.64 9.85
CA THR A 63 12.47 -3.35 11.10
C THR A 63 12.58 -4.52 12.05
N ALA A 64 11.79 -5.59 11.87
CA ALA A 64 11.96 -6.81 12.64
C ALA A 64 13.27 -7.50 12.24
N PRO A 65 14.16 -7.85 13.18
CA PRO A 65 15.35 -8.64 12.86
C PRO A 65 14.89 -9.98 12.28
N ALA A 66 15.45 -10.34 11.12
CA ALA A 66 15.30 -11.69 10.57
C ALA A 66 15.76 -12.69 11.64
N ALA A 67 14.81 -13.47 12.15
CA ALA A 67 15.06 -14.54 13.11
C ALA A 67 15.69 -15.75 12.42
#